data_AF-A0A0P8BFM8-F1
#
_entry.id   AF-A0A0P8BFM8-F1
#
_cell.length_a   1.000
_cell.length_b   1.000
_cell.length_c   1.000
_cell.angle_alpha   90.00
_cell.angle_beta   90.00
_cell.angle_gamma   90.00
#
_symmetry.space_group_name_H-M   'P 1'
#
loop_
_entity.id
_entity.type
_entity.pdbx_description
1 polymer ?
#
loop_
_entity_poly.entity_id
_entity_poly.type
_entity_poly.pdbx_seq_one_letter_code
_entity_poly.pdbx_strand_id
1 'polypeptide(L)'
;MISQTQQPTTPKQETIHYPDSDGQPMADNTLQFRWIVIIKENLDLIFTDDPNVFVAGDLLWYPIEGDNRIRRAPDAMVVFGRPKGDRGSYKQWEEDNIPPQVVFEILSPGNTQRDGPETDVLR
;
A
#
# COMPACT_ATOMS: atom_id res chain seq x y z
N MET A 1 21.11 50.87 26.82
CA MET A 1 21.36 49.57 26.13
C MET A 1 20.03 48.84 26.12
N ILE A 2 19.41 48.69 24.94
CA ILE A 2 18.11 48.02 24.78
C ILE A 2 18.36 46.55 24.42
N SER A 3 18.02 45.64 25.33
CA SER A 3 18.07 44.20 25.10
C SER A 3 16.91 43.80 24.19
N GLN A 4 17.21 43.36 22.97
CA GLN A 4 16.23 42.75 22.09
C GLN A 4 16.04 41.30 22.52
N THR A 5 14.83 40.96 22.98
CA THR A 5 14.40 39.59 23.19
C THR A 5 14.23 38.91 21.84
N GLN A 6 15.11 37.95 21.53
CA GLN A 6 14.94 37.07 20.38
C GLN A 6 13.71 36.20 20.61
N GLN A 7 12.75 36.30 19.68
CA GLN A 7 11.60 35.39 19.62
C GLN A 7 12.09 33.97 19.34
N PRO A 8 11.53 32.94 19.99
CA PRO A 8 11.87 31.56 19.70
C PRO A 8 11.48 31.23 18.26
N THR A 9 12.47 30.95 17.42
CA THR A 9 12.24 30.41 16.08
C THR A 9 11.71 28.99 16.23
N THR A 10 10.40 28.81 16.08
CA THR A 10 9.81 27.47 15.91
C THR A 10 10.48 26.82 14.69
N PRO A 11 11.04 25.61 14.80
CA PRO A 11 11.58 24.91 13.64
C PRO A 11 10.46 24.80 12.61
N LYS A 12 10.71 25.28 11.39
CA LYS A 12 9.82 25.08 10.26
C LYS A 12 9.74 23.57 10.05
N GLN A 13 8.65 22.93 10.46
CA GLN A 13 8.41 21.52 10.17
C GLN A 13 8.44 21.37 8.65
N GLU A 14 9.48 20.71 8.14
CA GLU A 14 9.51 20.31 6.74
C GLU A 14 8.34 19.35 6.52
N THR A 15 7.41 19.74 5.66
CA THR A 15 6.30 18.87 5.27
C THR A 15 6.90 17.69 4.50
N ILE A 16 6.88 16.52 5.10
CA ILE A 16 7.35 15.28 4.46
C ILE A 16 6.42 14.96 3.30
N HIS A 17 6.99 14.77 2.11
CA HIS A 17 6.26 14.36 0.92
C HIS A 17 6.12 12.84 0.88
N TYR A 18 4.89 12.34 0.70
CA TYR A 18 4.60 10.91 0.55
C TYR A 18 4.19 10.66 -0.90
N PRO A 19 5.06 10.04 -1.74
CA PRO A 19 4.73 9.77 -3.12
C PRO A 19 3.67 8.67 -3.26
N ASP A 20 2.85 8.76 -4.30
CA ASP A 20 1.83 7.77 -4.63
C ASP A 20 2.38 6.60 -5.48
N SER A 21 3.64 6.68 -5.91
CA SER A 21 4.35 5.62 -6.64
C SER A 21 5.79 5.48 -6.15
N ASP A 22 6.33 4.26 -6.22
CA ASP A 22 7.74 3.97 -5.97
C ASP A 22 8.58 3.87 -7.26
N GLY A 23 7.95 4.09 -8.42
CA GLY A 23 8.58 4.00 -9.73
C GLY A 23 8.77 2.58 -10.27
N GLN A 24 8.28 1.55 -9.57
CA GLN A 24 8.30 0.17 -10.04
C GLN A 24 7.08 -0.16 -10.90
N PRO A 25 7.15 -1.17 -11.78
CA PRO A 25 5.97 -1.69 -12.45
C PRO A 25 5.07 -2.44 -11.46
N MET A 26 3.76 -2.41 -11.69
CA MET A 26 2.77 -3.19 -10.94
C MET A 26 3.02 -4.72 -10.99
N ALA A 27 3.61 -5.22 -12.07
CA ALA A 27 3.85 -6.65 -12.26
C ALA A 27 5.05 -6.89 -13.20
N ASP A 28 5.73 -8.02 -13.00
CA ASP A 28 6.87 -8.44 -13.80
C ASP A 28 6.47 -8.99 -15.18
N ASN A 29 5.27 -9.56 -15.29
CA ASN A 29 4.76 -10.16 -16.53
C ASN A 29 3.22 -10.20 -16.58
N THR A 30 2.69 -10.57 -17.75
CA THR A 30 1.25 -10.58 -18.02
C THR A 30 0.48 -11.65 -17.24
N LEU A 31 1.12 -12.74 -16.82
CA LEU A 31 0.50 -13.79 -16.02
C LEU A 31 0.31 -13.32 -14.57
N GLN A 32 1.35 -12.73 -13.97
CA GLN A 32 1.27 -12.14 -12.63
C GLN A 32 0.22 -11.03 -12.61
N PHE A 33 0.29 -10.08 -13.56
CA PHE A 33 -0.70 -9.01 -13.68
C PHE A 33 -2.14 -9.55 -13.77
N ARG A 34 -2.38 -10.58 -14.57
CA ARG A 34 -3.70 -11.20 -14.69
C ARG A 34 -4.20 -11.73 -13.35
N TRP A 35 -3.34 -12.40 -12.58
CA TRP A 35 -3.72 -12.94 -11.27
C TRP A 35 -3.96 -11.83 -10.24
N ILE A 36 -3.15 -10.78 -10.22
CA ILE A 36 -3.36 -9.59 -9.39
C ILE A 36 -4.76 -9.02 -9.65
N VAL A 37 -5.10 -8.76 -10.92
CA VAL A 37 -6.42 -8.23 -11.31
C VAL A 37 -7.54 -9.19 -10.91
N ILE A 38 -7.42 -10.49 -11.20
CA ILE A 38 -8.45 -11.47 -10.84
C ILE A 38 -8.71 -11.44 -9.33
N ILE A 39 -7.66 -11.46 -8.52
CA ILE A 39 -7.82 -11.50 -7.06
C ILE A 39 -8.43 -10.19 -6.56
N LYS A 40 -7.87 -9.04 -6.94
CA LYS A 40 -8.39 -7.73 -6.53
C LYS A 40 -9.86 -7.58 -6.90
N GLU A 41 -10.22 -7.83 -8.17
CA GLU A 41 -11.58 -7.60 -8.65
C GLU A 41 -12.58 -8.57 -8.02
N ASN A 42 -12.21 -9.83 -7.79
CA ASN A 42 -13.09 -10.77 -7.08
C ASN A 42 -13.25 -10.41 -5.60
N LEU A 43 -12.22 -9.88 -4.93
CA LEU A 43 -12.35 -9.36 -3.57
C LEU A 43 -13.31 -8.16 -3.51
N ASP A 44 -13.21 -7.22 -4.46
CA ASP A 44 -14.12 -6.09 -4.54
C ASP A 44 -15.57 -6.53 -4.82
N LEU A 45 -15.75 -7.56 -5.65
CA LEU A 45 -17.05 -8.19 -5.91
C LEU A 45 -17.64 -8.86 -4.65
N ILE A 46 -16.83 -9.61 -3.90
CA ILE A 46 -17.26 -10.26 -2.64
C ILE A 46 -17.78 -9.21 -1.64
N PHE A 47 -17.17 -8.03 -1.60
CA PHE A 47 -17.53 -6.94 -0.69
C PHE A 47 -18.27 -5.79 -1.38
N THR A 48 -18.99 -6.05 -2.47
CA THR A 48 -19.71 -5.00 -3.21
C THR A 48 -20.77 -4.31 -2.34
N ASP A 49 -21.52 -5.09 -1.55
CA ASP A 49 -22.62 -4.58 -0.73
C ASP A 49 -22.18 -4.03 0.63
N ASP A 50 -20.89 -4.15 0.99
CA ASP A 50 -20.35 -3.55 2.20
C ASP A 50 -19.59 -2.25 1.86
N PRO A 51 -20.17 -1.07 2.13
CA PRO A 51 -19.50 0.20 1.84
C PRO A 51 -18.28 0.44 2.74
N ASN A 52 -18.10 -0.31 3.82
CA ASN A 52 -17.01 -0.18 4.79
C ASN A 52 -15.89 -1.20 4.60
N VAL A 53 -15.78 -1.79 3.40
CA VAL A 53 -14.61 -2.59 3.01
C VAL A 53 -13.93 -1.96 1.81
N PHE A 54 -12.69 -1.53 2.04
CA PHE A 54 -11.81 -1.01 1.02
C PHE A 54 -10.93 -2.14 0.47
N VAL A 55 -10.87 -2.26 -0.85
CA VAL A 55 -10.01 -3.21 -1.56
C VAL A 55 -9.15 -2.44 -2.54
N ALA A 56 -7.84 -2.71 -2.56
CA ALA A 56 -6.90 -2.10 -3.48
C ALA A 56 -5.90 -3.13 -3.98
N GLY A 57 -5.28 -2.86 -5.13
CA GLY A 57 -4.12 -3.61 -5.63
C GLY A 57 -3.01 -2.63 -5.99
N ASP A 58 -1.77 -3.01 -5.68
CA ASP A 58 -0.55 -2.23 -5.94
C ASP A 58 -0.62 -0.77 -5.47
N LEU A 59 -1.24 -0.55 -4.31
CA LEU A 59 -1.37 0.78 -3.70
C LEU A 59 -0.37 0.90 -2.55
N LEU A 60 0.46 1.95 -2.59
CA LEU A 60 1.45 2.19 -1.52
C LEU A 60 0.78 2.41 -0.17
N TRP A 61 1.04 1.52 0.78
CA TRP A 61 0.67 1.63 2.18
C TRP A 61 1.82 2.19 3.01
N TYR A 62 1.55 3.29 3.72
CA TYR A 62 2.42 3.92 4.72
C TYR A 62 1.89 3.64 6.14
N PRO A 63 2.55 2.79 6.95
CA PRO A 63 2.09 2.48 8.30
C PRO A 63 2.46 3.54 9.35
N ILE A 64 3.44 4.42 9.08
CA ILE A 64 3.99 5.36 10.07
C ILE A 64 4.00 6.79 9.51
N GLU A 65 3.33 7.71 10.20
CA GLU A 65 3.44 9.14 9.91
C GLU A 65 4.83 9.65 10.31
N GLY A 66 5.45 10.43 9.42
CA GLY A 66 6.77 11.02 9.61
C GLY A 66 7.91 10.25 8.97
N ASP A 67 7.68 9.07 8.38
CA ASP A 67 8.71 8.32 7.64
C ASP A 67 8.14 7.76 6.32
N ASN A 68 8.41 8.45 5.21
CA ASN A 68 7.96 8.05 3.87
C ASN A 68 8.77 6.89 3.26
N ARG A 69 9.75 6.33 3.98
CA ARG A 69 10.60 5.23 3.51
C ARG A 69 10.05 3.87 3.95
N ILE A 70 9.30 3.83 5.05
CA ILE A 70 8.63 2.63 5.52
C ILE A 70 7.30 2.55 4.77
N ARG A 71 7.26 1.75 3.70
CA ARG A 71 6.07 1.54 2.88
C ARG A 71 6.11 0.20 2.15
N ARG A 72 4.96 -0.27 1.70
CA ARG A 72 4.79 -1.47 0.86
C ARG A 72 3.62 -1.26 -0.10
N ALA A 73 3.71 -1.74 -1.33
CA ALA A 73 2.55 -1.91 -2.20
C ALA A 73 2.24 -3.42 -2.29
N PRO A 74 1.25 -3.94 -1.54
CA PRO A 74 0.78 -5.30 -1.72
C PRO A 74 0.08 -5.47 -3.07
N ASP A 75 0.23 -6.61 -3.72
CA ASP A 75 -0.45 -6.93 -4.98
C ASP A 75 -1.97 -6.83 -4.85
N ALA A 76 -2.52 -7.27 -3.72
CA ALA A 76 -3.88 -6.95 -3.30
C ALA A 76 -3.94 -6.78 -1.78
N MET A 77 -4.81 -5.89 -1.31
CA MET A 77 -5.10 -5.72 0.10
C MET A 77 -6.57 -5.47 0.37
N VAL A 78 -7.03 -5.89 1.55
CA VAL A 78 -8.38 -5.67 2.06
C VAL A 78 -8.28 -4.95 3.40
N VAL A 79 -9.07 -3.88 3.53
CA VAL A 79 -9.18 -3.10 4.75
C VAL A 79 -10.63 -3.01 5.19
N PHE A 80 -10.93 -3.66 6.32
CA PHE A 80 -12.24 -3.62 6.96
C PHE A 80 -12.39 -2.34 7.79
N GLY A 81 -13.60 -1.79 7.82
CA GLY A 81 -13.92 -0.55 8.53
C GLY A 81 -13.49 0.72 7.79
N ARG A 82 -13.10 0.62 6.51
CA ARG A 82 -12.71 1.76 5.66
C ARG A 82 -13.63 1.90 4.46
N PRO A 83 -14.06 3.12 4.13
CA PRO A 83 -14.95 3.32 3.00
C PRO A 83 -14.26 3.04 1.67
N LYS A 84 -15.04 2.56 0.70
CA LYS A 84 -14.65 2.53 -0.72
C LYS A 84 -14.28 3.93 -1.22
N GLY A 85 -13.47 3.99 -2.28
CA GLY A 85 -13.07 5.25 -2.93
C GLY A 85 -11.60 5.26 -3.35
N ASP A 86 -11.26 6.16 -4.28
CA ASP A 86 -9.93 6.26 -4.85
C ASP A 86 -8.94 6.95 -3.91
N ARG A 87 -7.69 6.46 -3.94
CA ARG A 87 -6.57 6.97 -3.14
C ARG A 87 -5.31 6.92 -3.98
N GLY A 88 -4.44 7.93 -3.84
CA GLY A 88 -3.08 7.87 -4.40
C GLY A 88 -2.18 6.93 -3.60
N SER A 89 -2.35 6.91 -2.28
CA SER A 89 -1.66 6.02 -1.34
C SER A 89 -2.54 5.77 -0.12
N TYR A 90 -2.32 4.66 0.58
CA TYR A 90 -2.99 4.34 1.84
C TYR A 90 -2.11 4.78 3.02
N LYS A 91 -2.38 5.95 3.57
CA LYS A 91 -1.65 6.48 4.74
C LYS A 91 -2.42 6.15 6.00
N GLN A 92 -1.88 5.25 6.80
CA GLN A 92 -2.62 4.66 7.92
C GLN A 92 -3.16 5.70 8.93
N TRP A 93 -2.44 6.80 9.16
CA TRP A 93 -2.89 7.87 10.06
C TRP A 93 -4.05 8.70 9.51
N GLU A 94 -4.25 8.73 8.18
CA GLU A 94 -5.43 9.33 7.53
C GLU A 94 -6.62 8.36 7.51
N GLU A 95 -6.40 7.10 7.92
CA GLU A 95 -7.34 5.99 7.80
C GLU A 95 -7.69 5.39 9.18
N ASP A 96 -7.91 6.25 10.18
CA ASP A 96 -8.23 5.89 11.57
C ASP A 96 -7.22 4.94 12.22
N ASN A 97 -5.97 4.96 11.74
CA ASN A 97 -4.89 4.05 12.14
C ASN A 97 -5.19 2.56 11.89
N ILE A 98 -6.09 2.25 10.95
CA ILE A 98 -6.44 0.88 10.58
C ILE A 98 -5.45 0.38 9.51
N PRO A 99 -4.64 -0.66 9.77
CA PRO A 99 -3.80 -1.28 8.75
C PRO A 99 -4.64 -2.22 7.87
N PRO A 100 -4.19 -2.57 6.65
CA PRO A 100 -4.75 -3.70 5.92
C PRO A 100 -4.71 -4.98 6.75
N GLN A 101 -5.84 -5.69 6.85
CA GLN A 101 -5.93 -6.93 7.61
C GLN A 101 -5.62 -8.16 6.75
N VAL A 102 -5.77 -8.03 5.43
CA VAL A 102 -5.45 -9.09 4.48
C VAL A 102 -4.59 -8.49 3.38
N VAL A 103 -3.48 -9.17 3.06
CA VAL A 103 -2.60 -8.83 1.95
C VAL A 103 -2.29 -10.09 1.14
N PHE A 104 -2.20 -9.93 -0.18
CA PHE A 104 -1.76 -10.97 -1.10
C PHE A 104 -0.50 -10.50 -1.82
N GLU A 105 0.39 -11.45 -2.11
CA GLU A 105 1.57 -11.29 -2.95
C GLU A 105 1.56 -12.45 -3.95
N ILE A 106 1.57 -12.13 -5.23
CA ILE A 106 1.47 -13.07 -6.34
C ILE A 106 2.87 -13.31 -6.87
N LEU A 107 3.26 -14.58 -6.84
CA LEU A 107 4.60 -14.96 -7.26
C LEU A 107 4.78 -14.79 -8.77
N SER A 108 5.92 -14.24 -9.12
CA SER A 108 6.47 -14.10 -10.47
C SER A 108 7.83 -14.82 -10.52
N PRO A 109 8.37 -15.11 -11.71
CA PRO A 109 9.73 -15.63 -11.83
C PRO A 109 10.80 -14.73 -11.17
N GLY A 110 10.54 -13.43 -11.03
CA GLY A 110 11.45 -12.44 -10.44
C GLY A 110 11.42 -12.37 -8.91
N ASN A 111 10.32 -12.77 -8.27
CA ASN A 111 10.15 -12.69 -6.81
C ASN A 111 9.87 -14.05 -6.14
N THR A 112 9.82 -15.14 -6.92
CA THR A 112 9.67 -16.49 -6.37
C THR A 112 10.91 -16.84 -5.55
N GLN A 113 10.76 -17.01 -4.24
CA GLN A 113 11.78 -17.65 -3.42
C GLN A 113 12.06 -19.03 -4.03
N ARG A 114 13.31 -19.29 -4.42
CA ARG A 114 13.73 -20.58 -4.95
C ARG A 114 13.88 -21.57 -3.78
N ASP A 115 12.76 -21.95 -3.18
CA ASP A 115 12.74 -22.87 -2.05
C ASP A 115 12.08 -24.20 -2.44
N GLY A 116 12.90 -25.25 -2.59
CA GLY A 116 12.46 -26.64 -2.59
C GLY A 116 12.12 -27.23 -3.97
N PRO A 117 12.14 -28.58 -4.10
CA PRO A 117 12.19 -29.26 -5.39
C PRO A 117 10.96 -28.93 -6.23
N GLU A 118 11.24 -28.67 -7.51
CA GLU A 118 10.33 -28.53 -8.63
C GLU A 118 9.11 -29.46 -8.49
N THR A 119 7.99 -28.92 -8.03
CA THR A 119 6.70 -29.55 -8.28
C THR A 119 6.27 -29.07 -9.65
N ASP A 120 6.70 -29.86 -10.62
CA ASP A 120 6.20 -29.81 -11.98
C ASP A 120 4.68 -30.01 -11.93
N VAL A 121 3.93 -28.92 -11.91
CA VAL A 121 2.47 -28.93 -12.11
C VAL A 121 2.13 -28.05 -13.29
N LEU A 122 2.72 -28.40 -14.44
CA LEU A 122 2.01 -28.29 -15.70
C LEU A 122 1.18 -29.57 -15.90
N ARG A 123 -0.10 -29.48 -15.55
CA ARG A 123 -1.19 -30.19 -16.22
C ARG A 123 -2.36 -29.24 -16.38
#